data_AF-I0GWC2-F1
#
_entry.id   AF-I0GWC2-F1
#
_cell.length_a   1.000
_cell.length_b   1.000
_cell.length_c   1.000
_cell.angle_alpha   90.00
_cell.angle_beta   90.00
_cell.angle_gamma   90.00
#
_symmetry.space_group_name_H-M   'P 1'
#
loop_
_entity.id
_entity.type
_entity.pdbx_description
1 polymer ?
#
loop_
_entity_poly.entity_id
_entity_poly.type
_entity_poly.pdbx_seq_one_letter_code
_entity_poly.pdbx_strand_id
1 'polypeptide(L)'
;MLNTLKRWFIFESRFLSEDERYDKYLWLLKLSLLSTVFYVLAYVVNASAALFIMGAINTFLYLWLTVIIWQEAWKSRAVHFIFRLMLCAASSIFLTMMLFAFLGPLAFVLMAMVTVFANRKQLRKFLPYKKFLQYVGLWMVLTLLIFVLDTIWSLETAAEVFNLPIFLNLIKRLILFYFLYRLLRHEYLQGRPLKESIRILLLIPLTGLFLLLGWLTILPFGNVSSKSLFGDKDHDFLAMPGHG
;
A
#
# COMPACT_ATOMS: atom_id res chain seq x y z
N MET A 1 11.27 31.05 15.94
CA MET A 1 10.30 29.93 15.99
C MET A 1 10.00 29.36 14.60
N LEU A 2 9.68 30.19 13.59
CA LEU A 2 9.46 29.74 12.20
C LEU A 2 10.68 29.03 11.58
N ASN A 3 11.90 29.52 11.84
CA ASN A 3 13.14 28.89 11.37
C ASN A 3 13.49 27.58 12.09
N THR A 4 13.03 27.40 13.33
CA THR A 4 13.19 26.15 14.09
C THR A 4 12.22 25.09 13.58
N LEU A 5 10.97 25.46 13.29
CA LEU A 5 9.99 24.61 12.61
C LEU A 5 10.43 24.23 11.19
N LYS A 6 11.01 25.17 10.43
CA LYS A 6 11.64 24.87 9.12
C LYS A 6 12.76 23.85 9.25
N ARG A 7 13.63 23.94 10.28
CA ARG A 7 14.68 22.93 10.56
C ARG A 7 14.17 21.58 11.05
N TRP A 8 12.94 21.49 11.55
CA TRP A 8 12.28 20.22 11.87
C TRP A 8 11.56 19.64 10.64
N PHE A 9 11.03 20.49 9.75
CA PHE A 9 10.41 20.10 8.48
C PHE A 9 11.42 19.73 7.39
N ILE A 10 12.64 20.28 7.43
CA ILE A 10 13.75 19.84 6.57
C ILE A 10 14.30 18.54 7.17
N PHE A 11 13.53 17.46 6.98
CA PHE A 11 13.96 16.09 7.24
C PHE A 11 15.25 15.79 6.45
N GLU A 12 15.36 16.31 5.22
CA GLU A 12 16.43 16.08 4.25
C GLU A 12 17.85 16.45 4.70
N SER A 13 18.04 17.49 5.52
CA SER A 13 19.38 17.95 5.91
C SER A 13 19.99 17.20 7.10
N ARG A 14 19.32 16.16 7.63
CA ARG A 14 19.78 15.34 8.76
C ARG A 14 20.10 13.89 8.38
N PHE A 15 20.11 13.56 7.10
CA PHE A 15 20.45 12.23 6.61
C PHE A 15 21.77 12.29 5.87
N LEU A 16 22.82 11.76 6.50
CA LEU A 16 24.17 11.77 5.97
C LEU A 16 24.37 10.64 4.94
N SER A 17 23.54 9.58 4.97
CA SER A 17 23.56 8.45 4.03
C SER A 17 22.18 7.80 3.83
N GLU A 18 21.99 7.04 2.74
CA GLU A 18 20.78 6.22 2.49
C GLU A 18 20.59 5.14 3.55
N ASP A 19 21.69 4.57 4.08
CA ASP A 19 21.65 3.55 5.12
C ASP A 19 21.05 4.10 6.42
N GLU A 20 21.46 5.31 6.83
CA GLU A 20 20.88 5.96 8.01
C GLU A 20 19.38 6.23 7.84
N ARG A 21 18.93 6.58 6.63
CA ARG A 21 17.51 6.80 6.34
C ARG A 21 16.74 5.50 6.54
N TYR A 22 17.28 4.40 6.00
CA TYR A 22 16.69 3.09 6.13
C TYR A 22 16.58 2.63 7.57
N ASP A 23 17.66 2.76 8.34
CA ASP A 23 17.69 2.34 9.74
C ASP A 23 16.71 3.13 10.60
N LYS A 24 16.66 4.46 10.44
CA LYS A 24 15.71 5.32 11.14
C LYS A 24 14.27 4.95 10.79
N TYR A 25 14.00 4.59 9.53
CA TYR A 25 12.67 4.18 9.08
C TYR A 25 12.26 2.80 9.64
N LEU A 26 13.18 1.84 9.65
CA LEU A 26 12.97 0.53 10.28
C LEU A 26 12.76 0.65 11.79
N TRP A 27 13.49 1.55 12.45
CA TRP A 27 13.29 1.87 13.87
C TRP A 27 11.92 2.45 14.15
N LEU A 28 11.45 3.39 13.33
CA LEU A 28 10.13 3.98 13.47
C LEU A 28 9.01 2.94 13.28
N LEU A 29 9.17 2.01 12.33
CA LEU A 29 8.25 0.88 12.15
C LEU A 29 8.24 -0.05 13.37
N LYS A 30 9.40 -0.40 13.93
CA LYS A 30 9.50 -1.19 15.17
C LYS A 30 8.80 -0.49 16.33
N LEU A 31 9.03 0.81 16.49
CA LEU A 31 8.43 1.62 17.55
C LEU A 31 6.89 1.67 17.40
N SER A 32 6.39 1.78 16.17
CA SER A 32 4.95 1.77 15.87
C SER A 32 4.32 0.41 16.15
N LEU A 33 5.03 -0.68 15.85
CA LEU A 33 4.62 -2.04 16.17
C LEU A 33 4.54 -2.23 17.69
N LEU A 34 5.60 -1.86 18.42
CA LEU A 34 5.62 -1.91 19.89
C LEU A 34 4.50 -1.07 20.52
N SER A 35 4.32 0.17 20.06
CA SER A 35 3.24 1.04 20.53
C SER A 35 1.86 0.43 20.28
N THR A 36 1.65 -0.23 19.13
CA THR A 36 0.39 -0.93 18.84
C THR A 36 0.20 -2.13 19.76
N VAL A 37 1.25 -2.90 20.07
CA VAL A 37 1.18 -4.00 21.05
C VAL A 37 0.81 -3.48 22.43
N PHE A 38 1.45 -2.41 22.91
CA PHE A 38 1.11 -1.80 24.21
C PHE A 38 -0.31 -1.23 24.24
N TYR A 39 -0.78 -0.66 23.13
CA TYR A 39 -2.17 -0.21 23.01
C TYR A 39 -3.16 -1.37 23.09
N VAL A 40 -2.88 -2.50 22.42
CA VAL A 40 -3.69 -3.72 22.52
C VAL A 40 -3.69 -4.26 23.94
N LEU A 41 -2.54 -4.31 24.62
CA LEU A 41 -2.46 -4.76 26.02
C LEU A 41 -3.25 -3.85 26.96
N ALA A 42 -3.14 -2.52 26.79
CA ALA A 42 -3.91 -1.55 27.55
C ALA A 42 -5.42 -1.71 27.34
N TYR A 43 -5.82 -2.07 26.10
CA TYR A 43 -7.20 -2.38 25.75
C TYR A 43 -7.71 -3.65 26.45
N VAL A 44 -6.93 -4.73 26.43
CA VAL A 44 -7.28 -6.00 27.07
C VAL A 44 -7.40 -5.86 28.59
N VAL A 45 -6.52 -5.08 29.21
CA VAL A 45 -6.53 -4.84 30.68
C VAL A 45 -7.51 -3.72 31.08
N ASN A 46 -8.18 -3.09 30.11
CA ASN A 46 -9.11 -1.98 30.31
C ASN A 46 -8.51 -0.80 31.13
N ALA A 47 -7.22 -0.51 30.91
CA ALA A 47 -6.50 0.54 31.62
C ALA A 47 -6.69 1.90 30.91
N SER A 48 -7.72 2.66 31.32
CA SER A 48 -8.15 3.91 30.66
C SER A 48 -7.05 4.96 30.46
N ALA A 49 -6.20 5.18 31.47
CA ALA A 49 -5.08 6.11 31.36
C ALA A 49 -4.02 5.63 30.34
N ALA A 50 -3.70 4.34 30.35
CA ALA A 50 -2.76 3.74 29.42
C ALA A 50 -3.32 3.74 27.98
N LEU A 51 -4.63 3.52 27.81
CA LEU A 51 -5.32 3.61 26.53
C LEU A 51 -5.22 5.01 25.93
N PHE A 52 -5.43 6.05 26.73
CA PHE A 52 -5.31 7.43 26.26
C PHE A 52 -3.87 7.76 25.82
N ILE A 53 -2.89 7.45 26.66
CA ILE A 53 -1.47 7.73 26.38
C ILE A 53 -0.98 6.92 25.17
N MET A 54 -1.19 5.60 25.16
CA MET A 54 -0.74 4.74 24.07
C MET A 54 -1.51 5.03 22.78
N GLY A 55 -2.78 5.43 22.86
CA GLY A 55 -3.57 5.86 21.71
C GLY A 55 -3.00 7.12 21.07
N ALA A 56 -2.62 8.11 21.87
CA ALA A 56 -1.97 9.33 21.40
C ALA A 56 -0.60 9.03 20.76
N ILE A 57 0.24 8.22 21.42
CA ILE A 57 1.55 7.80 20.89
C ILE A 57 1.39 7.06 19.56
N ASN A 58 0.50 6.07 19.50
CA ASN A 58 0.28 5.27 18.30
C ASN A 58 -0.23 6.14 17.14
N THR A 59 -1.15 7.06 17.43
CA THR A 59 -1.66 8.02 16.43
C THR A 59 -0.55 8.93 15.92
N PHE A 60 0.29 9.46 16.81
CA PHE A 60 1.43 10.31 16.44
C PHE A 60 2.43 9.55 15.56
N LEU A 61 2.84 8.34 15.96
CA LEU A 61 3.77 7.50 15.20
C LEU A 61 3.21 7.13 13.82
N TYR A 62 1.92 6.79 13.75
CA TYR A 62 1.25 6.49 12.51
C TYR A 62 1.20 7.68 11.55
N LEU A 63 0.84 8.87 12.06
CA LEU A 63 0.86 10.10 11.28
C LEU A 63 2.28 10.42 10.79
N TRP A 64 3.27 10.25 11.65
CA TRP A 64 4.67 10.47 11.30
C TRP A 64 5.16 9.53 10.19
N LEU A 65 4.86 8.23 10.31
CA LEU A 65 5.13 7.23 9.25
C LEU A 65 4.44 7.64 7.95
N THR A 66 3.17 8.03 8.02
CA THR A 66 2.38 8.42 6.84
C THR A 66 3.01 9.62 6.12
N VAL A 67 3.46 10.63 6.87
CA VAL A 67 4.15 11.79 6.30
C VAL A 67 5.43 11.39 5.60
N ILE A 68 6.25 10.52 6.19
CA ILE A 68 7.49 10.05 5.56
C ILE A 68 7.21 9.23 4.30
N ILE A 69 6.26 8.27 4.36
CA ILE A 69 5.85 7.48 3.17
C ILE A 69 5.41 8.44 2.07
N TRP A 70 4.57 9.41 2.39
CA TRP A 70 4.05 10.37 1.42
C TRP A 70 5.16 11.21 0.80
N GLN A 71 6.11 11.68 1.61
CA GLN A 71 7.26 12.44 1.14
C GLN A 71 8.13 11.62 0.17
N GLU A 72 8.45 10.38 0.52
CA GLU A 72 9.24 9.49 -0.35
C GLU A 72 8.46 9.06 -1.60
N ALA A 73 7.14 8.85 -1.49
CA ALA A 73 6.25 8.58 -2.61
C ALA A 73 6.19 9.75 -3.60
N TRP A 74 6.19 10.98 -3.09
CA TRP A 74 6.25 12.19 -3.91
C TRP A 74 7.58 12.29 -4.65
N LYS A 75 8.70 12.14 -3.93
CA LYS A 75 10.05 12.21 -4.50
C LYS A 75 10.31 11.12 -5.52
N SER A 76 9.79 9.91 -5.30
CA SER A 76 9.93 8.77 -6.22
C SER A 76 9.07 8.88 -7.48
N ARG A 77 8.25 9.95 -7.57
CA ARG A 77 7.23 10.16 -8.60
C ARG A 77 6.15 9.05 -8.62
N ALA A 78 6.11 8.18 -7.59
CA ALA A 78 5.09 7.14 -7.46
C ALA A 78 3.69 7.77 -7.42
N VAL A 79 3.52 8.87 -6.69
CA VAL A 79 2.23 9.58 -6.60
C VAL A 79 1.76 10.09 -7.97
N HIS A 80 2.65 10.68 -8.77
CA HIS A 80 2.31 11.17 -10.11
C HIS A 80 1.92 10.04 -11.08
N PHE A 81 2.52 8.86 -10.87
CA PHE A 81 2.17 7.65 -11.61
C PHE A 81 0.79 7.13 -11.18
N ILE A 82 0.55 7.06 -9.86
CA ILE A 82 -0.73 6.63 -9.28
C ILE A 82 -1.88 7.54 -9.74
N PHE A 83 -1.71 8.86 -9.75
CA PHE A 83 -2.75 9.77 -10.23
C PHE A 83 -3.13 9.51 -11.70
N ARG A 84 -2.14 9.27 -12.57
CA ARG A 84 -2.40 8.91 -13.97
C ARG A 84 -3.13 7.56 -14.07
N LEU A 85 -2.70 6.58 -13.28
CA LEU A 85 -3.34 5.27 -13.19
C LEU A 85 -4.80 5.38 -12.70
N MET A 86 -5.08 6.22 -11.70
CA MET A 86 -6.40 6.43 -11.13
C MET A 86 -7.37 7.04 -12.13
N LEU A 87 -6.93 8.01 -12.94
CA LEU A 87 -7.76 8.58 -14.00
C LEU A 87 -8.17 7.49 -15.01
N CYS A 88 -7.22 6.65 -15.43
CA CYS A 88 -7.54 5.51 -16.28
C CYS A 88 -8.45 4.48 -15.58
N ALA A 89 -8.23 4.23 -14.30
CA ALA A 89 -9.02 3.27 -13.52
C ALA A 89 -10.47 3.74 -13.40
N ALA A 90 -10.69 5.03 -13.11
CA ALA A 90 -12.02 5.63 -13.04
C ALA A 90 -12.77 5.51 -14.37
N SER A 91 -12.11 5.83 -15.49
CA SER A 91 -12.68 5.64 -16.82
C SER A 91 -12.97 4.16 -17.13
N SER A 92 -12.12 3.24 -16.66
CA SER A 92 -12.33 1.79 -16.84
C SER A 92 -13.55 1.31 -16.07
N ILE A 93 -13.70 1.73 -14.80
CA ILE A 93 -14.84 1.38 -13.96
C ILE A 93 -16.13 1.90 -14.56
N PHE A 94 -16.16 3.15 -15.05
CA PHE A 94 -17.33 3.73 -15.69
C PHE A 94 -17.82 2.90 -16.88
N LEU A 95 -16.91 2.51 -17.78
CA LEU A 95 -17.26 1.67 -18.92
C LEU A 95 -17.64 0.24 -18.48
N THR A 96 -16.98 -0.32 -17.46
CA THR A 96 -17.34 -1.62 -16.89
C THR A 96 -18.76 -1.62 -16.33
N MET A 97 -19.17 -0.54 -15.63
CA MET A 97 -20.53 -0.40 -15.12
C MET A 97 -21.57 -0.34 -16.24
N MET A 98 -21.26 0.32 -17.35
CA MET A 98 -22.14 0.29 -18.53
C MET A 98 -22.28 -1.13 -19.10
N LEU A 99 -21.18 -1.88 -19.24
CA LEU A 99 -21.21 -3.25 -19.73
C LEU A 99 -21.91 -4.22 -18.77
N PHE A 100 -21.78 -3.99 -17.47
CA PHE A 100 -22.45 -4.79 -16.43
C PHE A 100 -23.98 -4.74 -16.59
N ALA A 101 -24.54 -3.61 -17.03
CA ALA A 101 -25.98 -3.50 -17.28
C ALA A 101 -26.48 -4.45 -18.40
N PHE A 102 -25.61 -4.86 -19.34
CA PHE A 102 -25.98 -5.74 -20.46
C PHE A 102 -25.61 -7.21 -20.23
N LEU A 103 -24.45 -7.47 -19.63
CA LEU A 103 -23.86 -8.81 -19.50
C LEU A 103 -23.85 -9.32 -18.05
N GLY A 104 -24.29 -8.50 -17.09
CA GLY A 104 -24.30 -8.83 -15.67
C GLY A 104 -22.90 -9.13 -15.11
N PRO A 105 -22.81 -9.97 -14.06
CA PRO A 105 -21.55 -10.38 -13.44
C PRO A 105 -20.56 -11.07 -14.39
N LEU A 106 -21.05 -11.69 -15.46
CA LEU A 106 -20.22 -12.37 -16.45
C LEU A 106 -19.26 -11.39 -17.16
N ALA A 107 -19.67 -10.12 -17.28
CA ALA A 107 -18.86 -9.04 -17.85
C ALA A 107 -17.53 -8.89 -17.11
N PHE A 108 -17.53 -8.96 -15.78
CA PHE A 108 -16.31 -8.83 -14.97
C PHE A 108 -15.34 -9.98 -15.20
N VAL A 109 -15.85 -11.22 -15.29
CA VAL A 109 -14.99 -12.40 -15.50
C VAL A 109 -14.33 -12.36 -16.87
N LEU A 110 -15.12 -12.09 -17.92
CA LEU A 110 -14.59 -11.97 -19.29
C LEU A 110 -13.60 -10.80 -19.40
N MET A 111 -13.91 -9.65 -18.80
CA MET A 111 -13.02 -8.50 -18.79
C MET A 111 -11.70 -8.83 -18.07
N ALA A 112 -11.75 -9.47 -16.90
CA ALA A 112 -10.55 -9.87 -16.16
C ALA A 112 -9.68 -10.85 -16.96
N MET A 113 -10.28 -11.79 -17.70
CA MET A 113 -9.52 -12.69 -18.58
C MET A 113 -8.81 -11.93 -19.71
N VAL A 114 -9.54 -11.02 -20.37
CA VAL A 114 -9.02 -10.23 -21.49
C VAL A 114 -7.92 -9.27 -21.05
N THR A 115 -8.09 -8.59 -19.91
CA THR A 115 -7.06 -7.70 -19.34
C THR A 115 -5.80 -8.45 -18.97
N VAL A 116 -5.92 -9.60 -18.30
CA VAL A 116 -4.75 -10.45 -17.96
C VAL A 116 -4.00 -10.87 -19.22
N PHE A 117 -4.72 -11.32 -20.26
CA PHE A 117 -4.07 -11.78 -21.49
C PHE A 117 -3.40 -10.64 -22.26
N ALA A 118 -4.04 -9.47 -22.33
CA ALA A 118 -3.52 -8.28 -22.99
C ALA A 118 -2.31 -7.70 -22.25
N ASN A 119 -2.35 -7.68 -20.92
CA ASN A 119 -1.31 -7.11 -20.06
C ASN A 119 -0.22 -8.11 -19.65
N ARG A 120 -0.23 -9.34 -20.16
CA ARG A 120 0.72 -10.41 -19.77
C ARG A 120 2.19 -10.00 -19.79
N LYS A 121 2.59 -9.15 -20.74
CA LYS A 121 3.99 -8.67 -20.85
C LYS A 121 4.34 -7.71 -19.71
N GLN A 122 3.40 -6.85 -19.31
CA GLN A 122 3.58 -5.95 -18.18
C GLN A 122 3.51 -6.72 -16.85
N LEU A 123 2.64 -7.73 -16.74
CA LEU A 123 2.57 -8.62 -15.56
C LEU A 123 3.87 -9.40 -15.32
N ARG A 124 4.64 -9.73 -16.37
CA ARG A 124 5.96 -10.36 -16.21
C ARG A 124 6.96 -9.48 -15.46
N LYS A 125 6.80 -8.15 -15.46
CA LYS A 125 7.68 -7.21 -14.72
C LYS A 125 7.56 -7.35 -13.21
N PHE A 126 6.51 -8.03 -12.71
CA PHE A 126 6.37 -8.31 -11.28
C PHE A 126 7.14 -9.55 -10.82
N LEU A 127 7.55 -10.44 -11.74
CA LEU A 127 8.25 -11.69 -11.42
C LEU A 127 9.56 -11.49 -10.61
N PRO A 128 10.41 -10.49 -10.91
CA PRO A 128 11.59 -10.19 -10.09
C PRO A 128 11.25 -9.85 -8.64
N TYR A 129 10.04 -9.35 -8.38
CA TYR A 129 9.54 -8.93 -7.07
C TYR A 129 8.67 -10.02 -6.40
N LYS A 130 8.95 -11.31 -6.67
CA LYS A 130 8.15 -12.45 -6.14
C LYS A 130 7.87 -12.38 -4.64
N LYS A 131 8.85 -11.97 -3.83
CA LYS A 131 8.66 -11.82 -2.38
C LYS A 131 7.65 -10.73 -2.04
N PHE A 132 7.66 -9.59 -2.74
CA PHE A 132 6.62 -8.57 -2.57
C PHE A 132 5.24 -9.12 -2.91
N LEU A 133 5.11 -9.82 -4.04
CA LEU A 133 3.84 -10.41 -4.43
C LEU A 133 3.33 -11.40 -3.38
N GLN A 134 4.22 -12.21 -2.79
CA GLN A 134 3.86 -13.12 -1.69
C GLN A 134 3.35 -12.35 -0.46
N TYR A 135 4.03 -11.28 -0.05
CA TYR A 135 3.59 -10.47 1.10
C TYR A 135 2.29 -9.73 0.83
N VAL A 136 2.14 -9.11 -0.35
CA VAL A 136 0.92 -8.42 -0.75
C VAL A 136 -0.26 -9.40 -0.84
N GLY A 137 -0.06 -10.55 -1.47
CA GLY A 137 -1.08 -11.59 -1.57
C GLY A 137 -1.50 -12.12 -0.20
N LEU A 138 -0.54 -12.40 0.69
CA LEU A 138 -0.83 -12.88 2.04
C LEU A 138 -1.54 -11.80 2.88
N TRP A 139 -1.17 -10.52 2.72
CA TRP A 139 -1.87 -9.40 3.33
C TRP A 139 -3.31 -9.23 2.80
N MET A 140 -3.53 -9.39 1.49
CA MET A 140 -4.88 -9.35 0.90
C MET A 140 -5.76 -10.49 1.42
N VAL A 141 -5.24 -11.72 1.46
CA VAL A 141 -5.96 -12.90 2.00
C VAL A 141 -6.31 -12.69 3.47
N LEU A 142 -5.36 -12.24 4.29
CA LEU A 142 -5.62 -11.95 5.71
C LEU A 142 -6.66 -10.84 5.88
N THR A 143 -6.57 -9.77 5.09
CA THR A 143 -7.52 -8.65 5.17
C THR A 143 -8.93 -9.10 4.79
N LEU A 144 -9.07 -9.94 3.77
CA LEU A 144 -10.33 -10.52 3.34
C LEU A 144 -10.89 -11.48 4.40
N LEU A 145 -10.05 -12.34 4.98
CA LEU A 145 -10.46 -13.25 6.05
C LEU A 145 -10.99 -12.47 7.26
N ILE A 146 -10.28 -11.41 7.68
CA ILE A 146 -10.74 -10.58 8.80
C ILE A 146 -12.03 -9.82 8.44
N PHE A 147 -12.20 -9.38 7.19
CA PHE A 147 -13.45 -8.75 6.73
C PHE A 147 -14.63 -9.72 6.78
N VAL A 148 -14.44 -10.97 6.36
CA VAL A 148 -15.45 -12.03 6.45
C VAL A 148 -15.81 -12.31 7.91
N LEU A 149 -14.81 -12.44 8.80
CA LEU A 149 -15.04 -12.64 10.23
C LEU A 149 -15.84 -11.49 10.86
N ASP A 150 -15.52 -10.24 10.51
CA ASP A 150 -16.23 -9.04 10.99
C ASP A 150 -17.68 -9.02 10.50
N THR A 151 -17.92 -9.44 9.25
CA THR A 151 -19.26 -9.50 8.65
C THR A 151 -20.11 -10.62 9.29
N ILE A 152 -19.54 -11.80 9.50
CA ILE A 152 -20.24 -12.91 10.17
C ILE A 152 -20.58 -12.53 11.62
N TRP A 153 -19.62 -11.96 12.35
CA TRP A 153 -19.82 -11.56 13.74
C TRP A 153 -20.91 -10.49 13.90
N SER A 154 -20.91 -9.48 13.02
CA SER A 154 -21.91 -8.40 13.04
C SER A 154 -23.32 -8.87 12.65
N LEU A 155 -23.45 -9.97 11.91
CA LEU A 155 -24.74 -10.60 11.61
C LEU A 155 -25.25 -11.48 12.75
N GLU A 156 -24.36 -12.15 13.49
CA GLU A 156 -24.72 -13.13 14.52
C GLU A 156 -24.87 -12.54 15.94
N THR A 157 -24.23 -11.40 16.22
CA THR A 157 -24.21 -10.83 17.57
C THR A 157 -24.66 -9.37 17.61
N ALA A 158 -25.86 -9.14 18.18
CA ALA A 158 -26.30 -7.82 18.65
C ALA A 158 -25.64 -7.43 19.99
N ALA A 159 -24.50 -8.03 20.35
CA ALA A 159 -24.04 -8.11 21.73
C ALA A 159 -22.83 -7.20 22.02
N GLU A 160 -23.07 -6.21 22.87
CA GLU A 160 -22.19 -5.17 23.42
C GLU A 160 -21.02 -5.69 24.29
N VAL A 161 -20.67 -6.98 24.24
CA VAL A 161 -19.83 -7.64 25.25
C VAL A 161 -18.33 -7.66 24.88
N PHE A 162 -17.98 -7.41 23.61
CA PHE A 162 -16.58 -7.24 23.18
C PHE A 162 -16.55 -6.39 21.90
N ASN A 163 -15.80 -5.28 21.86
CA ASN A 163 -15.59 -4.54 20.60
C ASN A 163 -14.61 -5.30 19.70
N LEU A 164 -15.02 -6.47 19.23
CA LEU A 164 -14.30 -7.31 18.27
C LEU A 164 -13.84 -6.51 17.04
N PRO A 165 -14.63 -5.56 16.47
CA PRO A 165 -14.18 -4.76 15.33
C PRO A 165 -12.93 -3.93 15.64
N ILE A 166 -12.82 -3.37 16.86
CA ILE A 166 -11.64 -2.60 17.29
C ILE A 166 -10.44 -3.53 17.40
N PHE A 167 -10.62 -4.71 18.01
CA PHE A 167 -9.56 -5.70 18.17
C PHE A 167 -9.05 -6.24 16.83
N LEU A 168 -9.94 -6.59 15.91
CA LEU A 168 -9.61 -7.04 14.56
C LEU A 168 -8.86 -5.96 13.77
N ASN A 169 -9.24 -4.68 13.92
CA ASN A 169 -8.53 -3.57 13.31
C ASN A 169 -7.10 -3.41 13.86
N LEU A 170 -6.91 -3.60 15.16
CA LEU A 170 -5.57 -3.56 15.77
C LEU A 170 -4.68 -4.71 15.27
N ILE A 171 -5.23 -5.91 15.12
CA ILE A 171 -4.53 -7.04 14.52
C ILE A 171 -4.13 -6.74 13.06
N LYS A 172 -5.06 -6.19 12.25
CA LYS A 172 -4.75 -5.76 10.87
C LYS A 172 -3.56 -4.82 10.83
N ARG A 173 -3.51 -3.83 11.74
CA ARG A 173 -2.41 -2.86 11.83
C ARG A 173 -1.08 -3.50 12.21
N LEU A 174 -1.07 -4.40 13.20
CA LEU A 174 0.14 -5.14 13.59
C LEU A 174 0.71 -5.95 12.43
N ILE A 175 -0.16 -6.68 11.74
CA ILE A 175 0.18 -7.47 10.56
C ILE A 175 0.76 -6.58 9.46
N LEU A 176 0.12 -5.45 9.16
CA LEU A 176 0.59 -4.50 8.17
C LEU A 176 1.98 -3.95 8.50
N PHE A 177 2.21 -3.47 9.73
CA PHE A 177 3.52 -2.97 10.13
C PHE A 177 4.60 -4.04 10.12
N TYR A 178 4.25 -5.26 10.53
CA TYR A 178 5.17 -6.39 10.47
C TYR A 178 5.58 -6.72 9.03
N PHE A 179 4.62 -6.73 8.09
CA PHE A 179 4.93 -6.93 6.67
C PHE A 179 5.79 -5.82 6.10
N LEU A 180 5.42 -4.56 6.35
CA LEU A 180 6.20 -3.41 5.93
C LEU A 180 7.64 -3.49 6.44
N TYR A 181 7.81 -3.79 7.73
CA TYR A 181 9.13 -3.98 8.33
C TYR A 181 9.94 -5.09 7.66
N ARG A 182 9.35 -6.28 7.49
CA ARG A 182 10.05 -7.43 6.91
C ARG A 182 10.45 -7.19 5.45
N LEU A 183 9.57 -6.54 4.70
CA LEU A 183 9.76 -6.24 3.28
C LEU A 183 10.79 -5.12 3.08
N LEU A 184 10.74 -4.05 3.86
CA LEU A 184 11.75 -2.99 3.80
C LEU A 184 13.12 -3.49 4.27
N ARG A 185 13.18 -4.30 5.32
CA ARG A 185 14.43 -4.94 5.75
C ARG A 185 15.00 -5.84 4.67
N HIS A 186 14.15 -6.53 3.90
CA HIS A 186 14.62 -7.35 2.80
C HIS A 186 15.28 -6.51 1.70
N GLU A 187 14.64 -5.42 1.28
CA GLU A 187 15.18 -4.53 0.24
C GLU A 187 16.46 -3.81 0.69
N TYR A 188 16.55 -3.44 1.97
CA TYR A 188 17.76 -2.89 2.56
C TYR A 188 18.94 -3.86 2.39
N LEU A 189 18.73 -5.14 2.71
CA LEU A 189 19.75 -6.19 2.54
C LEU A 189 20.10 -6.46 1.07
N GLN A 190 19.26 -6.02 0.12
CA GLN A 190 19.55 -6.07 -1.32
C GLN A 190 20.26 -4.81 -1.84
N GLY A 191 20.56 -3.83 -0.98
CA GLY A 191 21.23 -2.59 -1.35
C GLY A 191 20.36 -1.63 -2.16
N ARG A 192 19.04 -1.80 -2.14
CA ARG A 192 18.10 -0.92 -2.85
C ARG A 192 17.86 0.36 -2.04
N PRO A 193 17.83 1.55 -2.67
CA PRO A 193 17.59 2.80 -1.97
C PRO A 193 16.15 2.89 -1.46
N LEU A 194 15.94 3.58 -0.33
CA LEU A 194 14.64 3.60 0.38
C LEU A 194 13.51 4.11 -0.52
N LYS A 195 13.84 5.11 -1.33
CA LYS A 195 12.96 5.75 -2.29
C LYS A 195 12.44 4.77 -3.36
N GLU A 196 13.27 3.85 -3.82
CA GLU A 196 12.89 2.83 -4.79
C GLU A 196 12.01 1.76 -4.13
N SER A 197 12.38 1.32 -2.93
CA SER A 197 11.61 0.35 -2.16
C SER A 197 10.19 0.83 -1.83
N ILE A 198 10.05 2.12 -1.46
CA ILE A 198 8.73 2.74 -1.22
C ILE A 198 7.93 2.85 -2.52
N ARG A 199 8.57 3.17 -3.64
CA ARG A 199 7.91 3.18 -4.95
C ARG A 199 7.38 1.80 -5.31
N ILE A 200 8.20 0.76 -5.20
CA ILE A 200 7.81 -0.63 -5.47
C ILE A 200 6.65 -1.04 -4.56
N LEU A 201 6.76 -0.75 -3.27
CA LEU A 201 5.73 -1.05 -2.27
C LEU A 201 4.37 -0.43 -2.61
N LEU A 202 4.35 0.83 -3.07
CA LEU A 202 3.12 1.53 -3.44
C LEU A 202 2.59 1.10 -4.81
N LEU A 203 3.47 0.96 -5.80
CA LEU A 203 3.08 0.69 -7.17
C LEU A 203 2.64 -0.75 -7.37
N ILE A 204 3.29 -1.75 -6.77
CA ILE A 204 2.94 -3.16 -7.00
C ILE A 204 1.44 -3.45 -6.76
N PRO A 205 0.85 -3.15 -5.60
CA PRO A 205 -0.56 -3.48 -5.36
C PRO A 205 -1.49 -2.70 -6.28
N LEU A 206 -1.23 -1.41 -6.50
CA LEU A 206 -2.08 -0.53 -7.31
C LEU A 206 -2.03 -0.87 -8.80
N THR A 207 -0.82 -1.00 -9.34
CA THR A 207 -0.61 -1.35 -10.75
C THR A 207 -0.98 -2.80 -11.03
N GLY A 208 -0.74 -3.71 -10.09
CA GLY A 208 -1.20 -5.10 -10.20
C GLY A 208 -2.71 -5.17 -10.33
N LEU A 209 -3.45 -4.56 -9.40
CA LEU A 209 -4.92 -4.52 -9.45
C LEU A 209 -5.43 -3.84 -10.72
N PHE A 210 -4.78 -2.77 -11.14
CA PHE A 210 -5.13 -2.07 -12.37
C PHE A 210 -4.81 -2.88 -13.63
N LEU A 211 -3.73 -3.65 -13.70
CA LEU A 211 -3.47 -4.51 -14.86
C LEU A 211 -4.44 -5.69 -14.94
N LEU A 212 -5.01 -6.09 -13.80
CA LEU A 212 -6.06 -7.11 -13.70
C LEU A 212 -7.44 -6.57 -14.09
N LEU A 213 -7.78 -5.31 -13.76
CA LEU A 213 -9.14 -4.78 -13.91
C LEU A 213 -9.28 -3.60 -14.90
N GLY A 214 -8.19 -2.91 -15.19
CA GLY A 214 -8.12 -1.70 -16.02
C GLY A 214 -8.00 -2.02 -17.49
N TRP A 215 -9.13 -2.24 -18.16
CA TRP A 215 -9.19 -2.65 -19.57
C TRP A 215 -9.01 -1.52 -20.58
N LEU A 216 -9.09 -0.26 -20.17
CA LEU A 216 -8.73 0.87 -21.05
C LEU A 216 -7.26 0.85 -21.49
N THR A 217 -6.40 0.14 -20.77
CA THR A 217 -5.00 -0.11 -21.16
C THR A 217 -4.85 -0.86 -22.48
N ILE A 218 -5.90 -1.60 -22.88
CA ILE A 218 -5.95 -2.41 -24.11
C ILE A 218 -6.27 -1.52 -25.32
N LEU A 219 -7.06 -0.47 -25.11
CA LEU A 219 -7.46 0.42 -26.19
C LEU A 219 -6.32 1.40 -26.50
N PRO A 220 -5.97 1.60 -27.78
CA PRO A 220 -4.88 2.49 -28.19
C PRO A 220 -5.28 3.98 -28.15
N PHE A 221 -6.00 4.41 -27.11
CA PHE A 221 -6.41 5.81 -26.95
C PHE A 221 -5.36 6.61 -26.16
N GLY A 222 -4.50 7.31 -26.89
CA GLY A 222 -3.63 8.39 -26.39
C GLY A 222 -2.99 8.11 -25.01
N ASN A 223 -3.24 9.02 -24.06
CA ASN A 223 -2.66 9.05 -22.71
C ASN A 223 -3.04 7.86 -21.81
N VAL A 224 -3.98 7.02 -22.24
CA VAL A 224 -4.61 5.95 -21.47
C VAL A 224 -4.13 4.55 -21.92
N SER A 225 -3.44 4.50 -23.06
CA SER A 225 -2.85 3.26 -23.58
C SER A 225 -1.79 2.68 -22.64
N SER A 226 -1.64 1.35 -22.64
CA SER A 226 -0.58 0.68 -21.87
C SER A 226 0.83 1.23 -22.14
N LYS A 227 1.10 1.66 -23.39
CA LYS A 227 2.37 2.27 -23.78
C LYS A 227 2.57 3.65 -23.14
N SER A 228 1.52 4.47 -23.07
CA SER A 228 1.57 5.78 -22.41
C SER A 228 1.69 5.68 -20.89
N LEU A 229 1.01 4.70 -20.29
CA LEU A 229 0.97 4.53 -18.84
C LEU A 229 2.23 3.83 -18.30
N PHE A 230 2.70 2.77 -18.96
CA PHE A 230 3.80 1.93 -18.47
C PHE A 230 5.10 2.09 -19.25
N GLY A 231 5.12 2.94 -20.28
CA GLY A 231 6.24 3.08 -21.20
C GLY A 231 6.37 1.90 -22.17
N ASP A 232 7.51 1.82 -22.83
CA ASP A 232 7.81 0.72 -23.75
C ASP A 232 7.87 -0.64 -23.03
N LYS A 233 7.78 -1.72 -23.82
CA LYS A 233 7.71 -3.09 -23.30
C LYS A 233 8.89 -3.44 -22.39
N ASP A 234 10.05 -2.83 -22.62
CA ASP A 234 11.28 -3.09 -21.88
C ASP A 234 11.50 -2.14 -20.69
N HIS A 235 10.69 -1.09 -20.54
CA HIS A 235 10.84 -0.11 -19.45
C HIS A 235 10.25 -0.63 -18.13
N ASP A 236 11.06 -0.89 -17.11
CA ASP A 236 10.53 -1.23 -15.78
C ASP A 236 9.92 0.01 -15.09
N PHE A 237 8.60 0.14 -15.15
CA PHE A 237 7.87 1.23 -14.51
C PHE A 237 7.91 1.17 -12.97
N LEU A 238 8.32 0.04 -12.39
CA LEU A 238 8.50 -0.11 -10.94
C LEU A 238 9.83 0.50 -10.48
N ALA A 239 10.86 0.51 -11.33
CA ALA A 239 12.16 1.12 -11.06
C ALA A 239 12.09 2.66 -11.11
N MET A 240 13.09 3.33 -10.51
CA MET A 240 13.17 4.80 -10.56
C MET A 240 13.40 5.30 -12.00
N PRO A 241 12.82 6.46 -12.39
CA PRO A 241 13.02 7.02 -13.73
C PRO A 241 14.47 7.54 -13.82
N GLY A 242 15.29 6.93 -14.68
CA GLY A 242 16.70 7.28 -14.89
C GLY A 242 17.73 6.22 -14.47
N HIS A 243 17.29 5.02 -14.05
CA HIS A 243 18.16 3.88 -13.72
C HIS A 243 17.98 2.66 -14.67
N GLY A 244 17.47 2.89 -15.89
CA GLY A 244 17.28 1.85 -16.90
C GLY A 244 17.74 2.31 -18.27
#